data_AF-A0A940B347-F1
#
_entry.id   AF-A0A940B347-F1
#
_cell.length_a   1.000
_cell.length_b   1.000
_cell.length_c   1.000
_cell.angle_alpha   90.00
_cell.angle_beta   90.00
_cell.angle_gamma   90.00
#
_symmetry.space_group_name_H-M   'P 1'
#
loop_
_entity.id
_entity.type
_entity.pdbx_description
1 polymer ?
#
loop_
_entity_poly.entity_id
_entity_poly.type
_entity_poly.pdbx_seq_one_letter_code
_entity_poly.pdbx_strand_id
1 'polypeptide(L)'
;MGIYLNPDNENFKATLTRKIYVDKTMMIAIINEFMATDNKYLCVSHPRRFGKTIAGNMLSAYFSKGADSRALFAPYKIASDPSFESNLNKLNVIKIDINSEYRNTLNTENLILELTKTIRAEFSNQFSDIEFTENDSLAHCILKVYAAKKERFVIIMDEYDVLVRENVSEDLFNQYLNFLNGLFKSDTVRPAIALAYLTGILPVVRDRIQSKLNNFYEYTVLDARELAPFIGFTSEEVKALCKKHNVDYEECKRWYDGYKQHGFEIYNPESVVLSIGTKSFESFWGKTSTYAVISDRIQQNFDGMKDDVIKMLSGESVDVNVTRYTNTMTGFLSKDDAFTYLLHLGYLSYDRNEKTCRIPNKEVHLEWESAVSVIDEYSVTDRIIKSSKHLLAQTLKLDADAVAKSLDESHIHVTSNRSYNNEDALQSAVYLSYIYALNKYTIIKEMTTGKGYADVVFIPFVPDIPAMIIELKRNGSTESALNQIREKKYFDSMAHYKGNLLFIGVNYDEKSKTHTCKIEQMIM
;
A
#
# COMPACT_ATOMS: atom_id res chain seq x y z
N MET A 1 7.88 0.56 36.90
CA MET A 1 8.07 0.52 35.44
C MET A 1 6.96 1.35 34.83
N GLY A 2 7.26 2.25 33.90
CA GLY A 2 6.22 3.09 33.28
C GLY A 2 5.59 2.39 32.08
N ILE A 3 4.33 2.71 31.83
CA ILE A 3 3.56 2.27 30.66
C ILE A 3 3.98 3.14 29.45
N TYR A 4 4.16 4.44 29.66
CA TYR A 4 4.52 5.40 28.62
C TYR A 4 6.00 5.76 28.67
N LEU A 5 6.52 6.04 29.87
CA LEU A 5 7.91 6.41 30.12
C LEU A 5 8.74 5.17 30.48
N ASN A 6 9.78 4.90 29.71
CA ASN A 6 10.65 3.75 29.84
C ASN A 6 9.88 2.42 29.92
N PRO A 7 9.03 2.13 28.92
CA PRO A 7 8.36 0.84 28.83
C PRO A 7 9.37 -0.29 28.65
N ASP A 8 9.00 -1.49 29.11
CA ASP A 8 9.78 -2.72 28.91
C ASP A 8 9.72 -3.22 27.46
N ASN A 9 10.43 -4.31 27.17
CA ASN A 9 10.50 -4.93 25.86
C ASN A 9 9.41 -5.99 25.59
N GLU A 10 8.41 -6.13 26.47
CA GLU A 10 7.36 -7.17 26.41
C GLU A 10 6.62 -7.22 25.06
N ASN A 11 6.23 -6.06 24.52
CA ASN A 11 5.50 -5.98 23.25
C ASN A 11 6.34 -6.50 22.06
N PHE A 12 7.64 -6.18 22.04
CA PHE A 12 8.53 -6.69 21.00
C PHE A 12 8.84 -8.16 21.23
N LYS A 13 9.12 -8.57 22.47
CA LYS A 13 9.29 -9.97 22.85
C LYS A 13 8.11 -10.85 22.42
N ALA A 14 6.88 -10.39 22.66
CA ALA A 14 5.67 -11.06 22.19
C ALA A 14 5.63 -11.18 20.65
N THR A 15 6.06 -10.14 19.92
CA THR A 15 6.17 -10.20 18.46
C THR A 15 7.14 -11.29 17.99
N LEU A 16 8.27 -11.46 18.69
CA LEU A 16 9.28 -12.48 18.37
C LEU A 16 8.81 -13.92 18.66
N THR A 17 7.77 -14.11 19.49
CA THR A 17 7.16 -15.44 19.71
C THR A 17 6.30 -15.92 18.54
N ARG A 18 6.00 -15.03 17.56
CA ARG A 18 5.20 -15.39 16.39
C ARG A 18 5.94 -16.46 15.56
N LYS A 19 5.18 -17.43 15.05
CA LYS A 19 5.71 -18.52 14.20
C LYS A 19 6.42 -18.01 12.95
N ILE A 20 5.98 -16.86 12.44
CA ILE A 20 6.54 -16.20 11.26
C ILE A 20 6.95 -14.80 11.69
N TYR A 21 8.25 -14.53 11.64
CA TYR A 21 8.87 -13.25 11.87
C TYR A 21 9.97 -13.04 10.83
N VAL A 22 10.03 -11.84 10.27
CA VAL A 22 11.09 -11.40 9.35
C VAL A 22 11.93 -10.37 10.07
N ASP A 23 13.24 -10.58 10.10
CA ASP A 23 14.17 -9.71 10.79
C ASP A 23 14.34 -8.37 10.07
N LYS A 24 13.78 -7.32 10.67
CA LYS A 24 13.89 -5.92 10.26
C LYS A 24 14.80 -5.09 11.17
N THR A 25 15.59 -5.73 12.02
CA THR A 25 16.39 -5.05 13.05
C THR A 25 17.46 -4.12 12.48
N MET A 26 17.90 -4.32 11.24
CA MET A 26 18.82 -3.38 10.57
C MET A 26 18.23 -1.97 10.36
N MET A 27 16.91 -1.79 10.51
CA MET A 27 16.32 -0.46 10.59
C MET A 27 16.93 0.36 11.73
N ILE A 28 17.31 -0.28 12.84
CA ILE A 28 17.94 0.39 13.99
C ILE A 28 19.26 1.05 13.59
N ALA A 29 20.06 0.45 12.71
CA ALA A 29 21.32 1.03 12.25
C ALA A 29 21.07 2.35 11.52
N ILE A 30 20.09 2.37 10.61
CA ILE A 30 19.67 3.59 9.90
C ILE A 30 19.19 4.66 10.90
N ILE A 31 18.37 4.27 11.89
CA ILE A 31 17.89 5.21 12.91
C ILE A 31 19.04 5.75 13.78
N ASN A 32 20.03 4.92 14.13
CA ASN A 32 21.22 5.37 14.86
C ASN A 32 22.00 6.43 14.09
N GLU A 33 22.13 6.28 12.76
CA GLU A 33 22.75 7.29 11.89
C GLU A 33 21.96 8.61 11.93
N PHE A 34 20.63 8.55 11.85
CA PHE A 34 19.77 9.75 11.97
C PHE A 34 19.98 10.51 13.28
N MET A 35 20.14 9.79 14.40
CA MET A 35 20.35 10.40 15.71
C MET A 35 21.68 11.17 15.82
N ALA A 36 22.65 10.85 14.97
CA ALA A 36 23.93 11.55 14.88
C ALA A 36 23.84 12.84 14.04
N THR A 37 22.77 13.05 13.26
CA THR A 37 22.57 14.26 12.45
C THR A 37 21.94 15.41 13.26
N ASP A 38 21.91 16.60 12.67
CA ASP A 38 21.28 17.79 13.26
C ASP A 38 19.76 17.66 13.39
N ASN A 39 19.12 16.89 12.50
CA ASN A 39 17.68 16.71 12.49
C ASN A 39 17.28 15.27 12.81
N LYS A 40 16.61 15.09 13.95
CA LYS A 40 16.36 13.78 14.59
C LYS A 40 14.88 13.42 14.61
N TYR A 41 14.09 14.06 13.75
CA TYR A 41 12.64 13.96 13.73
C TYR A 41 12.21 13.26 12.45
N LEU A 42 11.64 12.07 12.62
CA LEU A 42 11.24 11.18 11.54
C LEU A 42 9.74 10.95 11.60
N CYS A 43 9.05 11.11 10.46
CA CYS A 43 7.66 10.73 10.30
C CYS A 43 7.59 9.65 9.23
N VAL A 44 7.30 8.42 9.63
CA VAL A 44 7.30 7.25 8.75
C VAL A 44 5.87 6.79 8.57
N SER A 45 5.26 7.14 7.42
CA SER A 45 3.89 6.81 7.08
C SER A 45 3.79 5.77 5.98
N HIS A 46 2.99 4.74 6.23
CA HIS A 46 2.71 3.70 5.25
C HIS A 46 1.39 2.99 5.59
N PRO A 47 0.83 2.17 4.69
CA PRO A 47 -0.53 1.69 4.80
C PRO A 47 -0.73 0.80 6.03
N ARG A 48 -2.00 0.51 6.37
CA ARG A 48 -2.32 -0.41 7.47
C ARG A 48 -1.66 -1.78 7.23
N ARG A 49 -1.32 -2.47 8.32
CA ARG A 49 -0.77 -3.84 8.30
C ARG A 49 0.61 -4.00 7.65
N PHE A 50 1.32 -2.89 7.39
CA PHE A 50 2.71 -2.89 6.95
C PHE A 50 3.74 -2.87 8.10
N GLY A 51 3.34 -3.20 9.33
CA GLY A 51 4.28 -3.41 10.44
C GLY A 51 4.72 -2.16 11.22
N LYS A 52 4.01 -1.02 11.08
CA LYS A 52 4.29 0.23 11.83
C LYS A 52 4.49 0.02 13.32
N THR A 53 3.49 -0.55 13.99
CA THR A 53 3.52 -0.83 15.42
C THR A 53 4.64 -1.79 15.82
N ILE A 54 4.98 -2.75 14.96
CA ILE A 54 6.11 -3.67 15.19
C ILE A 54 7.43 -2.90 15.18
N ALA A 55 7.63 -1.99 14.22
CA ALA A 55 8.80 -1.12 14.18
C ALA A 55 8.87 -0.22 15.43
N GLY A 56 7.76 0.41 15.83
CA GLY A 56 7.70 1.20 17.07
C GLY A 56 8.03 0.38 18.33
N ASN A 57 7.52 -0.86 18.44
CA ASN A 57 7.85 -1.79 19.52
C ASN A 57 9.34 -2.15 19.54
N MET A 58 9.91 -2.43 18.37
CA MET A 58 11.32 -2.76 18.20
C MET A 58 12.23 -1.60 18.63
N LEU A 59 11.95 -0.38 18.15
CA LEU A 59 12.72 0.81 18.53
C LEU A 59 12.60 1.10 20.03
N SER A 60 11.40 0.97 20.61
CA SER A 60 11.18 1.11 22.04
C SER A 60 12.01 0.11 22.85
N ALA A 61 11.99 -1.17 22.46
CA ALA A 61 12.77 -2.21 23.12
C ALA A 61 14.28 -2.00 23.00
N TYR A 62 14.76 -1.42 21.89
CA TYR A 62 16.16 -1.13 21.67
C TYR A 62 16.64 0.09 22.48
N PHE A 63 15.90 1.20 22.49
CA PHE A 63 16.38 2.45 23.13
C PHE A 63 16.09 2.53 24.63
N SER A 64 14.99 1.95 25.11
CA SER A 64 14.47 2.16 26.46
C SER A 64 15.43 1.66 27.53
N LYS A 65 15.85 2.56 28.44
CA LYS A 65 16.61 2.19 29.65
C LYS A 65 15.77 1.40 30.67
N GLY A 66 14.45 1.30 30.45
CA GLY A 66 13.54 0.51 31.27
C GLY A 66 13.56 -0.99 30.97
N ALA A 67 14.33 -1.43 29.98
CA ALA A 67 14.44 -2.83 29.56
C ALA A 67 15.90 -3.29 29.52
N ASP A 68 16.13 -4.60 29.66
CA ASP A 68 17.36 -5.26 29.22
C ASP A 68 17.05 -6.11 27.99
N SER A 69 17.44 -5.59 26.82
CA SER A 69 17.10 -6.16 25.53
C SER A 69 18.31 -6.79 24.82
N ARG A 70 19.49 -6.86 25.44
CA ARG A 70 20.67 -7.41 24.75
C ARG A 70 20.45 -8.84 24.30
N ALA A 71 19.95 -9.71 25.20
CA ALA A 71 19.62 -11.10 24.86
C ALA A 71 18.48 -11.20 23.83
N LEU A 72 17.57 -10.23 23.82
CA LEU A 72 16.45 -10.16 22.88
C LEU A 72 16.93 -9.91 21.45
N PHE A 73 17.94 -9.04 21.28
CA PHE A 73 18.48 -8.67 19.96
C PHE A 73 19.64 -9.56 19.48
N ALA A 74 20.32 -10.27 20.38
CA ALA A 74 21.49 -11.10 20.07
C ALA A 74 21.33 -12.06 18.87
N PRO A 75 20.16 -12.68 18.61
CA PRO A 75 20.00 -13.58 17.46
C PRO A 75 19.82 -12.88 16.09
N TYR A 76 19.66 -11.55 16.06
CA TYR A 76 19.27 -10.80 14.87
C TYR A 76 20.41 -10.01 14.24
N LYS A 77 20.24 -9.61 12.98
CA LYS A 77 21.26 -8.94 12.16
C LYS A 77 21.90 -7.73 12.86
N ILE A 78 21.09 -6.92 13.56
CA ILE A 78 21.59 -5.72 14.24
C ILE A 78 22.69 -6.04 15.25
N ALA A 79 22.70 -7.21 15.90
CA ALA A 79 23.69 -7.53 16.93
C ALA A 79 25.14 -7.58 16.40
N SER A 80 25.31 -7.74 15.08
CA SER A 80 26.62 -7.72 14.42
C SER A 80 27.00 -6.33 13.88
N ASP A 81 26.10 -5.35 13.94
CA ASP A 81 26.33 -4.00 13.44
C ASP A 81 27.16 -3.18 14.45
N PRO A 82 28.17 -2.40 13.99
CA PRO A 82 28.99 -1.58 14.88
C PRO A 82 28.21 -0.58 15.72
N SER A 83 27.04 -0.13 15.25
CA SER A 83 26.20 0.84 15.97
C SER A 83 25.34 0.20 17.07
N PHE A 84 25.25 -1.13 17.16
CA PHE A 84 24.31 -1.82 18.06
C PHE A 84 24.46 -1.44 19.54
N GLU A 85 25.68 -1.44 20.04
CA GLU A 85 25.95 -1.14 21.45
C GLU A 85 25.91 0.37 21.74
N SER A 86 25.75 1.23 20.73
CA SER A 86 25.80 2.69 20.90
C SER A 86 24.68 3.20 21.80
N ASN A 87 23.43 2.78 21.52
CA ASN A 87 22.21 3.30 22.14
C ASN A 87 21.35 2.22 22.82
N LEU A 88 21.73 0.94 22.73
CA LEU A 88 20.99 -0.17 23.35
C LEU A 88 20.74 0.08 24.84
N ASN A 89 19.46 0.23 25.21
CA ASN A 89 18.95 0.44 26.56
C ASN A 89 19.59 1.62 27.34
N LYS A 90 19.95 2.71 26.66
CA LYS A 90 20.64 3.87 27.28
C LYS A 90 19.81 5.15 27.34
N LEU A 91 18.63 5.20 26.74
CA LEU A 91 17.87 6.44 26.59
C LEU A 91 16.53 6.35 27.33
N ASN A 92 16.00 7.52 27.72
CA ASN A 92 14.61 7.57 28.14
C ASN A 92 13.71 7.39 26.92
N VAL A 93 12.70 6.53 26.98
CA VAL A 93 11.72 6.37 25.90
C VAL A 93 10.36 6.85 26.38
N ILE A 94 9.69 7.72 25.61
CA ILE A 94 8.27 8.00 25.77
C ILE A 94 7.57 7.38 24.58
N LYS A 95 6.74 6.38 24.81
CA LYS A 95 5.97 5.71 23.75
C LYS A 95 4.48 5.93 23.96
N ILE A 96 3.80 6.39 22.92
CA ILE A 96 2.38 6.72 22.97
C ILE A 96 1.68 6.09 21.76
N ASP A 97 0.60 5.35 22.00
CA ASP A 97 -0.36 4.97 20.97
C ASP A 97 -1.55 5.92 21.05
N ILE A 98 -1.58 6.93 20.16
CA ILE A 98 -2.59 8.00 20.23
C ILE A 98 -3.99 7.45 19.99
N ASN A 99 -4.14 6.41 19.16
CA ASN A 99 -5.43 5.80 18.90
C ASN A 99 -5.96 5.08 20.15
N SER A 100 -5.10 4.35 20.87
CA SER A 100 -5.49 3.74 22.16
C SER A 100 -5.97 4.81 23.15
N GLU A 101 -5.23 5.90 23.31
CA GLU A 101 -5.61 6.98 24.22
C GLU A 101 -6.92 7.66 23.81
N TYR A 102 -7.07 7.96 22.51
CA TYR A 102 -8.30 8.56 21.98
C TYR A 102 -9.53 7.68 22.21
N ARG A 103 -9.41 6.36 22.04
CA ARG A 103 -10.53 5.42 22.21
C ARG A 103 -10.88 5.17 23.68
N ASN A 104 -9.91 5.27 24.59
CA ASN A 104 -10.11 4.99 26.01
C ASN A 104 -10.36 6.25 26.87
N THR A 105 -10.23 7.45 26.29
CA THR A 105 -10.60 8.69 26.98
C THR A 105 -12.11 8.89 26.93
N LEU A 106 -12.76 8.84 28.10
CA LEU A 106 -14.23 9.00 28.22
C LEU A 106 -14.74 10.31 27.64
N ASN A 107 -14.10 11.44 28.00
CA ASN A 107 -14.34 12.73 27.37
C ASN A 107 -13.16 13.08 26.47
N THR A 108 -13.29 12.83 25.17
CA THR A 108 -12.22 13.05 24.19
C THR A 108 -11.69 14.50 24.16
N GLU A 109 -12.48 15.51 24.57
CA GLU A 109 -12.01 16.90 24.65
C GLU A 109 -10.88 17.09 25.69
N ASN A 110 -10.79 16.18 26.68
CA ASN A 110 -9.74 16.18 27.71
C ASN A 110 -8.56 15.25 27.38
N LEU A 111 -8.50 14.67 26.18
CA LEU A 111 -7.48 13.68 25.80
C LEU A 111 -6.05 14.13 26.14
N ILE A 112 -5.67 15.33 25.70
CA ILE A 112 -4.31 15.85 25.89
C ILE A 112 -4.00 16.11 27.36
N LEU A 113 -5.00 16.57 28.12
CA LEU A 113 -4.89 16.81 29.55
C LEU A 113 -4.66 15.51 30.32
N GLU A 114 -5.52 14.50 30.11
CA GLU A 114 -5.43 13.21 30.80
C GLU A 114 -4.16 12.44 30.41
N LEU A 115 -3.78 12.47 29.13
CA LEU A 115 -2.52 11.89 28.66
C LEU A 115 -1.32 12.55 29.34
N THR A 116 -1.26 13.88 29.34
CA THR A 116 -0.15 14.63 29.97
C THR A 116 -0.08 14.35 31.47
N LYS A 117 -1.22 14.32 32.15
CA LYS A 117 -1.32 14.00 33.58
C LYS A 117 -0.80 12.59 33.89
N THR A 118 -1.19 11.61 33.08
CA THR A 118 -0.78 10.21 33.25
C THR A 118 0.72 10.04 33.05
N ILE A 119 1.28 10.61 31.97
CA ILE A 119 2.73 10.56 31.72
C ILE A 119 3.50 11.31 32.82
N ARG A 120 3.01 12.49 33.26
CA ARG A 120 3.64 13.26 34.34
C ARG A 120 3.71 12.46 35.65
N ALA A 121 2.68 11.69 35.98
CA ALA A 121 2.72 10.82 37.15
C ALA A 121 3.86 9.79 37.06
N GLU A 122 4.14 9.25 35.87
CA GLU A 122 5.29 8.35 35.66
C GLU A 122 6.64 9.08 35.78
N PHE A 123 6.73 10.33 35.32
CA PHE A 123 7.91 11.17 35.57
C PHE A 123 8.17 11.35 37.06
N SER A 124 7.16 11.73 37.85
CA SER A 124 7.28 11.88 39.31
C SER A 124 7.73 10.58 39.99
N ASN A 125 7.25 9.43 39.52
CA ASN A 125 7.62 8.13 40.06
C ASN A 125 9.05 7.72 39.70
N GLN A 126 9.51 8.00 38.48
CA GLN A 126 10.84 7.59 38.01
C GLN A 126 11.96 8.55 38.39
N PHE A 127 11.63 9.83 38.56
CA PHE A 127 12.57 10.89 38.90
C PHE A 127 12.13 11.58 40.19
N SER A 128 12.06 10.80 41.29
CA SER A 128 11.59 11.28 42.60
C SER A 128 12.43 12.41 43.21
N ASP A 129 13.64 12.63 42.68
CA ASP A 129 14.55 13.72 43.03
C ASP A 129 14.26 15.03 42.27
N ILE A 130 13.30 15.02 41.34
CA ILE A 130 12.90 16.17 40.53
C ILE A 130 11.43 16.51 40.82
N GLU A 131 11.15 17.78 41.10
CA GLU A 131 9.79 18.25 41.35
C GLU A 131 9.01 18.46 40.04
N PHE A 132 7.89 17.76 39.90
CA PHE A 132 6.91 17.97 38.83
C PHE A 132 5.59 18.48 39.41
N THR A 133 5.04 19.51 38.80
CA THR A 133 3.84 20.23 39.23
C THR A 133 2.70 19.99 38.25
N GLU A 134 1.46 20.18 38.69
CA GLU A 134 0.27 19.98 37.84
C GLU A 134 0.24 20.83 36.56
N ASN A 135 0.96 21.96 36.56
CA ASN A 135 1.07 22.88 35.41
C ASN A 135 2.21 22.51 34.44
N ASP A 136 3.02 21.50 34.77
CA ASP A 136 4.09 21.07 33.86
C ASP A 136 3.49 20.35 32.66
N SER A 137 3.77 20.88 31.48
CA SER A 137 3.58 20.19 30.21
C SER A 137 4.57 19.03 30.08
N LEU A 138 4.31 18.10 29.15
CA LEU A 138 5.26 17.02 28.89
C LEU A 138 6.64 17.55 28.46
N ALA A 139 6.68 18.64 27.68
CA ALA A 139 7.90 19.33 27.30
C ALA A 139 8.67 19.86 28.53
N HIS A 140 7.96 20.45 29.51
CA HIS A 140 8.59 20.91 30.75
C HIS A 140 9.12 19.74 31.60
N CYS A 141 8.39 18.61 31.66
CA CYS A 141 8.86 17.42 32.35
C CYS A 141 10.18 16.90 31.75
N ILE A 142 10.25 16.79 30.41
CA ILE A 142 11.46 16.41 29.67
C ILE A 142 12.62 17.37 29.98
N LEU A 143 12.36 18.69 29.94
CA LEU A 143 13.36 19.71 30.21
C LEU A 143 13.90 19.66 31.62
N LYS A 144 13.05 19.44 32.63
CA LYS A 144 13.49 19.31 34.03
C LYS A 144 14.45 18.14 34.21
N VAL A 145 14.14 16.98 33.63
CA VAL A 145 15.03 15.82 33.64
C VAL A 145 16.34 16.10 32.92
N TYR A 146 16.27 16.70 31.72
CA TYR A 146 17.48 17.04 30.96
C TYR A 146 18.35 18.07 31.70
N ALA A 147 17.76 19.08 32.33
CA ALA A 147 18.48 20.10 33.09
C ALA A 147 19.21 19.47 34.29
N ALA A 148 18.54 18.61 35.03
CA ALA A 148 19.08 17.98 36.24
C ALA A 148 20.09 16.86 35.94
N LYS A 149 19.83 16.02 34.93
CA LYS A 149 20.57 14.76 34.71
C LYS A 149 21.29 14.66 33.37
N LYS A 150 21.07 15.62 32.44
CA LYS A 150 21.54 15.57 31.05
C LYS A 150 21.07 14.34 30.26
N GLU A 151 20.02 13.69 30.75
CA GLU A 151 19.41 12.55 30.07
C GLU A 151 18.50 13.01 28.93
N ARG A 152 18.60 12.35 27.78
CA ARG A 152 17.83 12.66 26.57
C ARG A 152 16.71 11.64 26.35
N PHE A 153 15.73 12.02 25.52
CA PHE A 153 14.50 11.27 25.28
C PHE A 153 14.35 10.84 23.82
N VAL A 154 13.93 9.61 23.63
CA VAL A 154 13.37 9.09 22.38
C VAL A 154 11.85 9.14 22.51
N ILE A 155 11.18 9.80 21.58
CA ILE A 155 9.71 9.92 21.57
C ILE A 155 9.19 9.09 20.39
N ILE A 156 8.35 8.10 20.67
CA ILE A 156 7.73 7.24 19.66
C ILE A 156 6.21 7.45 19.76
N MET A 157 5.58 7.96 18.69
CA MET A 157 4.12 8.08 18.61
C MET A 157 3.60 7.18 17.49
N ASP A 158 2.80 6.19 17.86
CA ASP A 158 2.04 5.36 16.94
C ASP A 158 0.65 5.97 16.71
N GLU A 159 0.11 5.76 15.51
CA GLU A 159 -1.18 6.28 15.04
C GLU A 159 -1.34 7.80 15.27
N TYR A 160 -0.26 8.58 15.07
CA TYR A 160 -0.25 10.03 15.33
C TYR A 160 -1.30 10.82 14.52
N ASP A 161 -1.73 10.29 13.38
CA ASP A 161 -2.70 10.89 12.46
C ASP A 161 -4.17 10.56 12.83
N VAL A 162 -4.43 9.82 13.91
CA VAL A 162 -5.80 9.38 14.27
C VAL A 162 -6.80 10.53 14.45
N LEU A 163 -6.40 11.64 15.09
CA LEU A 163 -7.29 12.79 15.27
C LEU A 163 -7.66 13.46 13.93
N VAL A 164 -6.78 13.39 12.93
CA VAL A 164 -7.07 13.85 11.56
C VAL A 164 -8.08 12.90 10.90
N ARG A 165 -7.86 11.59 11.04
CA ARG A 165 -8.71 10.57 10.41
C ARG A 165 -10.12 10.52 10.97
N GLU A 166 -10.27 10.71 12.28
CA GLU A 166 -11.57 10.73 12.95
C GLU A 166 -12.28 12.10 12.80
N ASN A 167 -11.65 13.08 12.15
CA ASN A 167 -12.18 14.42 11.92
C ASN A 167 -12.77 15.04 13.20
N VAL A 168 -11.95 15.06 14.25
CA VAL A 168 -12.34 15.55 15.58
C VAL A 168 -12.70 17.04 15.58
N SER A 169 -13.27 17.54 16.69
CA SER A 169 -13.58 18.95 16.85
C SER A 169 -12.34 19.84 16.69
N GLU A 170 -12.54 21.06 16.19
CA GLU A 170 -11.46 22.02 15.98
C GLU A 170 -10.72 22.36 17.28
N ASP A 171 -11.43 22.41 18.41
CA ASP A 171 -10.83 22.63 19.72
C ASP A 171 -9.86 21.51 20.11
N LEU A 172 -10.31 20.24 20.11
CA LEU A 172 -9.45 19.10 20.44
C LEU A 172 -8.27 19.00 19.47
N PHE A 173 -8.50 19.26 18.19
CA PHE A 173 -7.45 19.26 17.18
C PHE A 173 -6.39 20.34 17.47
N ASN A 174 -6.80 21.55 17.84
CA ASN A 174 -5.90 22.63 18.22
C ASN A 174 -5.13 22.32 19.51
N GLN A 175 -5.76 21.68 20.50
CA GLN A 175 -5.06 21.19 21.70
C GLN A 175 -3.96 20.19 21.34
N TYR A 176 -4.25 19.23 20.46
CA TYR A 176 -3.28 18.25 19.99
C TYR A 176 -2.14 18.90 19.19
N LEU A 177 -2.45 19.87 18.33
CA LEU A 177 -1.44 20.65 17.63
C LEU A 177 -0.51 21.41 18.59
N ASN A 178 -1.06 22.02 19.64
CA ASN A 178 -0.28 22.71 20.66
C ASN A 178 0.62 21.75 21.43
N PHE A 179 0.12 20.54 21.74
CA PHE A 179 0.91 19.47 22.35
C PHE A 179 2.11 19.07 21.48
N LEU A 180 1.88 18.78 20.19
CA LEU A 180 2.94 18.43 19.24
C LEU A 180 3.95 19.57 19.06
N ASN A 181 3.48 20.81 18.98
CA ASN A 181 4.35 22.00 18.89
C ASN A 181 5.27 22.15 20.10
N GLY A 182 4.70 22.02 21.30
CA GLY A 182 5.46 22.14 22.55
C GLY A 182 6.62 21.14 22.61
N LEU A 183 6.43 19.94 22.07
CA LEU A 183 7.45 18.90 22.02
C LEU A 183 8.46 19.12 20.90
N PHE A 184 8.02 19.43 19.69
CA PHE A 184 8.88 19.28 18.50
C PHE A 184 9.33 20.59 17.85
N LYS A 185 8.70 21.73 18.15
CA LYS A 185 9.11 23.04 17.62
C LYS A 185 9.91 23.89 18.59
N SER A 186 9.95 23.50 19.85
CA SER A 186 10.68 24.22 20.87
C SER A 186 12.18 23.98 20.74
N ASP A 187 12.93 25.01 20.34
CA ASP A 187 14.40 24.98 20.34
C ASP A 187 14.97 24.74 21.74
N THR A 188 14.22 25.11 22.79
CA THR A 188 14.59 24.81 24.18
C THR A 188 14.56 23.31 24.46
N VAL A 189 13.55 22.59 23.96
CA VAL A 189 13.36 21.14 24.18
C VAL A 189 14.26 20.30 23.27
N ARG A 190 14.60 20.81 22.07
CA ARG A 190 15.37 20.09 21.05
C ARG A 190 16.66 19.42 21.57
N PRO A 191 17.52 20.03 22.41
CA PRO A 191 18.71 19.37 22.97
C PRO A 191 18.39 18.16 23.86
N ALA A 192 17.20 18.14 24.47
CA ALA A 192 16.73 17.05 25.31
C ALA A 192 16.14 15.88 24.50
N ILE A 193 15.86 16.06 23.20
CA ILE A 193 15.32 15.00 22.33
C ILE A 193 16.47 14.34 21.56
N ALA A 194 16.64 13.04 21.77
CA ALA A 194 17.57 12.19 21.06
C ALA A 194 16.98 11.70 19.72
N LEU A 195 15.67 11.43 19.67
CA LEU A 195 14.95 11.00 18.47
C LEU A 195 13.45 11.29 18.65
N ALA A 196 12.76 11.71 17.61
CA ALA A 196 11.30 11.62 17.52
C ALA A 196 10.93 10.76 16.32
N TYR A 197 10.13 9.71 16.55
CA TYR A 197 9.65 8.79 15.54
C TYR A 197 8.13 8.78 15.58
N LEU A 198 7.50 9.40 14.59
CA LEU A 198 6.05 9.37 14.39
C LEU A 198 5.73 8.35 13.32
N THR A 199 4.66 7.58 13.52
CA THR A 199 4.17 6.67 12.49
C THR A 199 2.66 6.66 12.44
N GLY A 200 2.13 6.50 11.23
CA GLY A 200 0.72 6.66 10.92
C GLY A 200 0.43 6.20 9.50
N ILE A 201 -0.82 6.28 9.07
CA ILE A 201 -1.16 5.95 7.68
C ILE A 201 -0.91 7.15 6.78
N LEU A 202 -1.27 8.34 7.26
CA LEU A 202 -1.07 9.58 6.53
C LEU A 202 0.28 10.24 6.87
N PRO A 203 0.93 10.88 5.88
CA PRO A 203 2.00 11.86 6.12
C PRO A 203 1.48 13.11 6.82
N VAL A 204 2.39 14.03 7.16
CA VAL A 204 2.05 15.22 7.94
C VAL A 204 1.06 16.08 7.15
N VAL A 205 -0.07 16.40 7.77
CA VAL A 205 -1.14 17.21 7.16
C VAL A 205 -0.62 18.60 6.81
N ARG A 206 -0.67 18.99 5.53
CA ARG A 206 -0.01 20.20 5.01
C ARG A 206 -0.71 21.50 5.36
N ASP A 207 -2.03 21.53 5.25
CA ASP A 207 -2.83 22.74 5.46
C ASP A 207 -2.92 23.14 6.95
N ARG A 208 -2.90 22.16 7.86
CA ARG A 208 -3.16 22.36 9.29
C ARG A 208 -1.96 22.10 10.19
N ILE A 209 -1.13 21.10 9.87
CA ILE A 209 -0.08 20.59 10.77
C ILE A 209 1.33 20.90 10.26
N GLN A 210 1.56 21.07 8.96
CA GLN A 210 2.92 21.19 8.43
C GLN A 210 3.65 22.42 8.95
N SER A 211 3.00 23.58 9.12
CA SER A 211 3.66 24.73 9.77
C SER A 211 4.22 24.37 11.17
N LYS A 212 3.58 23.41 11.83
CA LYS A 212 3.85 22.91 13.18
C LYS A 212 4.80 21.70 13.21
N LEU A 213 4.96 20.95 12.12
CA LEU A 213 5.86 19.79 12.02
C LEU A 213 6.80 19.80 10.79
N ASN A 214 7.04 20.95 10.16
CA ASN A 214 7.89 21.06 8.94
C ASN A 214 9.37 20.68 9.15
N ASN A 215 9.76 20.40 10.38
CA ASN A 215 11.10 19.93 10.75
C ASN A 215 11.23 18.41 10.72
N PHE A 216 10.17 17.66 10.44
CA PHE A 216 10.23 16.21 10.29
C PHE A 216 10.72 15.80 8.89
N TYR A 217 11.60 14.80 8.83
CA TYR A 217 11.82 14.05 7.60
C TYR A 217 10.67 13.08 7.38
N GLU A 218 9.92 13.28 6.30
CA GLU A 218 8.80 12.42 5.94
C GLU A 218 9.25 11.27 5.03
N TYR A 219 9.02 10.05 5.48
CA TYR A 219 9.16 8.81 4.73
C TYR A 219 7.77 8.28 4.47
N THR A 220 7.39 8.18 3.20
CA THR A 220 6.02 7.84 2.81
C THR A 220 6.02 6.76 1.74
N VAL A 221 4.86 6.20 1.43
CA VAL A 221 4.69 5.32 0.25
C VAL A 221 5.03 5.99 -1.09
N LEU A 222 5.12 7.31 -1.14
CA LEU A 222 5.54 8.02 -2.35
C LEU A 222 7.06 8.06 -2.49
N ASP A 223 7.78 8.03 -1.36
CA ASP A 223 9.24 8.09 -1.29
C ASP A 223 9.73 7.58 0.09
N ALA A 224 10.07 6.30 0.16
CA ALA A 224 10.52 5.65 1.40
C ALA A 224 12.06 5.62 1.57
N ARG A 225 12.81 6.04 0.55
CA ARG A 225 14.29 6.16 0.53
C ARG A 225 15.00 4.97 1.19
N GLU A 226 15.97 5.21 2.05
CA GLU A 226 16.73 4.20 2.81
C GLU A 226 15.86 3.36 3.76
N LEU A 227 14.62 3.77 4.05
CA LEU A 227 13.66 2.97 4.81
C LEU A 227 12.83 2.01 3.93
N ALA A 228 12.96 2.07 2.60
CA ALA A 228 12.23 1.21 1.66
C ALA A 228 12.23 -0.29 2.03
N PRO A 229 13.36 -0.94 2.41
CA PRO A 229 13.34 -2.36 2.76
C PRO A 229 12.64 -2.66 4.11
N PHE A 230 12.29 -1.66 4.91
CA PHE A 230 11.71 -1.83 6.25
C PHE A 230 10.21 -1.49 6.33
N ILE A 231 9.64 -0.86 5.31
CA ILE A 231 8.21 -0.50 5.28
C ILE A 231 7.27 -1.65 4.88
N GLY A 232 7.79 -2.87 4.72
CA GLY A 232 7.06 -4.09 4.36
C GLY A 232 7.98 -5.28 4.19
N PHE A 233 7.50 -6.37 3.56
CA PHE A 233 8.37 -7.49 3.19
C PHE A 233 8.91 -7.30 1.77
N THR A 234 10.18 -7.62 1.56
CA THR A 234 10.82 -7.60 0.24
C THR A 234 10.55 -8.91 -0.50
N SER A 235 10.67 -8.91 -1.83
CA SER A 235 10.55 -10.13 -2.65
C SER A 235 11.48 -11.25 -2.19
N GLU A 236 12.71 -10.93 -1.79
CA GLU A 236 13.69 -11.90 -1.28
C GLU A 236 13.22 -12.56 0.03
N GLU A 237 12.67 -11.78 0.95
CA GLU A 237 12.12 -12.28 2.21
C GLU A 237 10.87 -13.13 1.98
N VAL A 238 9.96 -12.68 1.11
CA VAL A 238 8.74 -13.45 0.75
C VAL A 238 9.11 -14.76 0.09
N LYS A 239 10.08 -14.77 -0.83
CA LYS A 239 10.58 -15.99 -1.48
C LYS A 239 11.18 -16.96 -0.47
N ALA A 240 11.98 -16.47 0.49
CA ALA A 240 12.54 -17.29 1.55
C ALA A 240 11.46 -17.88 2.45
N LEU A 241 10.44 -17.10 2.82
CA LEU A 241 9.30 -17.55 3.61
C LEU A 241 8.47 -18.61 2.87
N CYS A 242 8.13 -18.36 1.60
CA CYS A 242 7.39 -19.31 0.76
C CYS A 242 8.13 -20.65 0.65
N LYS A 243 9.43 -20.62 0.38
CA LYS A 243 10.29 -21.81 0.35
C LYS A 243 10.31 -22.55 1.68
N LYS A 244 10.53 -21.83 2.80
CA LYS A 244 10.59 -22.41 4.15
C LYS A 244 9.29 -23.12 4.53
N HIS A 245 8.15 -22.59 4.09
CA HIS A 245 6.83 -23.08 4.48
C HIS A 245 6.12 -23.87 3.37
N ASN A 246 6.79 -24.20 2.26
CA ASN A 246 6.21 -24.92 1.13
C ASN A 246 4.91 -24.28 0.61
N VAL A 247 4.99 -22.99 0.32
CA VAL A 247 3.92 -22.17 -0.28
C VAL A 247 4.40 -21.70 -1.65
N ASP A 248 3.50 -21.63 -2.63
CA ASP A 248 3.84 -21.17 -3.97
C ASP A 248 4.19 -19.67 -3.98
N TYR A 249 5.43 -19.36 -4.28
CA TYR A 249 5.92 -17.98 -4.36
C TYR A 249 5.28 -17.20 -5.53
N GLU A 250 5.04 -17.84 -6.67
CA GLU A 250 4.47 -17.16 -7.84
C GLU A 250 3.01 -16.79 -7.61
N GLU A 251 2.24 -17.65 -6.93
CA GLU A 251 0.88 -17.29 -6.49
C GLU A 251 0.92 -16.20 -5.40
N CYS A 252 1.87 -16.26 -4.46
CA CYS A 252 2.06 -15.20 -3.47
C CYS A 252 2.38 -13.85 -4.12
N LYS A 253 3.24 -13.85 -5.14
CA LYS A 253 3.58 -12.68 -5.96
C LYS A 253 2.33 -12.12 -6.65
N ARG A 254 1.56 -12.96 -7.35
CA ARG A 254 0.30 -12.52 -8.00
C ARG A 254 -0.69 -11.88 -7.03
N TRP A 255 -0.80 -12.42 -5.81
CA TRP A 255 -1.76 -11.92 -4.83
C TRP A 255 -1.33 -10.65 -4.12
N TYR A 256 -0.05 -10.53 -3.76
CA TYR A 256 0.39 -9.53 -2.77
C TYR A 256 1.53 -8.62 -3.24
N ASP A 257 2.16 -8.87 -4.38
CA ASP A 257 3.18 -7.98 -4.97
C ASP A 257 2.54 -6.85 -5.78
N GLY A 258 3.09 -5.64 -5.68
CA GLY A 258 2.62 -4.53 -6.50
C GLY A 258 3.12 -3.16 -6.09
N TYR A 259 3.70 -3.04 -4.89
CA TYR A 259 4.31 -1.81 -4.41
C TYR A 259 5.80 -1.81 -4.72
N LYS A 260 6.32 -0.72 -5.27
CA LYS A 260 7.76 -0.57 -5.59
C LYS A 260 8.31 0.65 -4.90
N GLN A 261 9.45 0.51 -4.22
CA GLN A 261 10.16 1.61 -3.57
C GLN A 261 11.66 1.40 -3.71
N HIS A 262 12.37 2.36 -4.32
CA HIS A 262 13.84 2.36 -4.40
C HIS A 262 14.47 1.02 -4.79
N GLY A 263 13.88 0.34 -5.80
CA GLY A 263 14.36 -0.95 -6.31
C GLY A 263 13.82 -2.19 -5.58
N PHE A 264 13.07 -2.01 -4.49
CA PHE A 264 12.44 -3.11 -3.76
C PHE A 264 10.99 -3.33 -4.19
N GLU A 265 10.64 -4.59 -4.49
CA GLU A 265 9.25 -5.07 -4.52
C GLU A 265 8.80 -5.27 -3.07
N ILE A 266 7.79 -4.51 -2.63
CA ILE A 266 7.29 -4.48 -1.27
C ILE A 266 5.92 -5.15 -1.19
N TYR A 267 5.76 -6.05 -0.24
CA TYR A 267 4.58 -6.87 0.00
C TYR A 267 3.95 -6.49 1.34
N ASN A 268 2.63 -6.63 1.44
CA ASN A 268 1.96 -6.50 2.74
C ASN A 268 2.36 -7.66 3.68
N PRO A 269 3.02 -7.39 4.82
CA PRO A 269 3.43 -8.41 5.77
C PRO A 269 2.29 -9.28 6.30
N GLU A 270 1.14 -8.69 6.63
CA GLU A 270 0.01 -9.44 7.21
C GLU A 270 -0.59 -10.41 6.19
N SER A 271 -0.83 -9.97 4.95
CA SER A 271 -1.33 -10.85 3.88
C SER A 271 -0.38 -12.01 3.59
N VAL A 272 0.94 -11.77 3.58
CA VAL A 272 1.95 -12.84 3.42
C VAL A 272 1.96 -13.80 4.62
N VAL A 273 1.94 -13.28 5.85
CA VAL A 273 1.95 -14.13 7.06
C VAL A 273 0.69 -14.99 7.14
N LEU A 274 -0.48 -14.40 6.87
CA LEU A 274 -1.76 -15.10 6.91
C LEU A 274 -1.85 -16.15 5.82
N SER A 275 -1.48 -15.83 4.56
CA SER A 275 -1.50 -16.82 3.48
C SER A 275 -0.59 -18.01 3.74
N ILE A 276 0.58 -17.78 4.34
CA ILE A 276 1.48 -18.88 4.74
C ILE A 276 0.91 -19.71 5.87
N GLY A 277 0.24 -19.05 6.83
CA GLY A 277 -0.40 -19.69 7.98
C GLY A 277 -1.63 -20.53 7.60
N THR A 278 -2.46 -20.04 6.70
CA THR A 278 -3.68 -20.72 6.23
C THR A 278 -3.44 -21.67 5.06
N LYS A 279 -2.29 -21.54 4.37
CA LYS A 279 -2.02 -22.21 3.07
C LYS A 279 -3.04 -21.84 1.99
N SER A 280 -3.63 -20.65 2.10
CA SER A 280 -4.60 -20.12 1.13
C SER A 280 -4.26 -18.70 0.74
N PHE A 281 -4.53 -18.35 -0.52
CA PHE A 281 -4.42 -16.99 -1.03
C PHE A 281 -5.81 -16.39 -1.13
N GLU A 282 -6.04 -15.34 -0.34
CA GLU A 282 -7.33 -14.69 -0.17
C GLU A 282 -7.15 -13.17 0.04
N SER A 283 -8.25 -12.43 0.01
CA SER A 283 -8.28 -11.05 0.50
C SER A 283 -8.25 -11.06 2.03
N PHE A 284 -7.06 -10.83 2.58
CA PHE A 284 -6.85 -10.63 4.01
C PHE A 284 -7.04 -9.16 4.37
N TRP A 285 -6.65 -8.25 3.48
CA TRP A 285 -6.87 -6.81 3.55
C TRP A 285 -8.36 -6.47 3.68
N GLY A 286 -9.22 -7.15 2.92
CA GLY A 286 -10.63 -6.87 2.69
C GLY A 286 -11.64 -7.17 3.81
N LYS A 287 -11.24 -7.83 4.89
CA LYS A 287 -12.20 -8.43 5.85
C LYS A 287 -12.99 -7.42 6.70
N THR A 288 -12.82 -6.10 6.51
CA THR A 288 -13.52 -5.03 7.25
C THR A 288 -13.82 -3.83 6.36
N SER A 289 -14.97 -3.80 5.68
CA SER A 289 -15.57 -2.60 5.03
C SER A 289 -14.61 -1.69 4.23
N THR A 290 -13.56 -2.24 3.63
CA THR A 290 -12.42 -1.50 3.06
C THR A 290 -12.73 -0.89 1.70
N TYR A 291 -13.58 -1.54 0.89
CA TYR A 291 -14.05 -1.02 -0.38
C TYR A 291 -14.79 0.32 -0.24
N ALA A 292 -15.42 0.59 0.92
CA ALA A 292 -16.17 1.81 1.17
C ALA A 292 -15.28 3.05 1.01
N VAL A 293 -14.01 2.96 1.42
CA VAL A 293 -13.07 4.07 1.27
C VAL A 293 -12.79 4.38 -0.20
N ILE A 294 -12.66 3.34 -1.03
CA ILE A 294 -12.48 3.50 -2.47
C ILE A 294 -13.76 4.09 -3.08
N SER A 295 -14.92 3.51 -2.78
CA SER A 295 -16.20 3.94 -3.35
C SER A 295 -16.51 5.39 -3.00
N ASP A 296 -16.33 5.78 -1.73
CA ASP A 296 -16.55 7.16 -1.27
C ASP A 296 -15.66 8.16 -2.02
N ARG A 297 -14.44 7.77 -2.38
CA ARG A 297 -13.52 8.65 -3.11
C ARG A 297 -13.91 8.77 -4.57
N ILE A 298 -14.19 7.65 -5.24
CA ILE A 298 -14.48 7.65 -6.68
C ILE A 298 -15.90 8.12 -7.02
N GLN A 299 -16.84 8.04 -6.07
CA GLN A 299 -18.19 8.56 -6.22
C GLN A 299 -18.23 10.10 -6.27
N GLN A 300 -17.17 10.78 -5.82
CA GLN A 300 -17.03 12.23 -6.00
C GLN A 300 -16.96 12.64 -7.49
N ASN A 301 -16.61 11.69 -8.38
CA ASN A 301 -16.70 11.82 -9.84
C ASN A 301 -16.05 13.11 -10.38
N PHE A 302 -14.82 13.39 -9.95
CA PHE A 302 -14.02 14.48 -10.52
C PHE A 302 -13.80 14.25 -12.02
N ASP A 303 -13.54 15.34 -12.76
CA ASP A 303 -13.30 15.26 -14.21
C ASP A 303 -12.22 14.23 -14.57
N GLY A 304 -12.50 13.37 -15.55
CA GLY A 304 -11.63 12.26 -15.99
C GLY A 304 -11.49 11.07 -15.03
N MET A 305 -12.07 11.13 -13.81
CA MET A 305 -11.92 10.07 -12.80
C MET A 305 -12.46 8.72 -13.26
N LYS A 306 -13.67 8.70 -13.85
CA LYS A 306 -14.33 7.47 -14.29
C LYS A 306 -13.48 6.69 -15.31
N ASP A 307 -12.91 7.40 -16.28
CA ASP A 307 -12.08 6.81 -17.32
C ASP A 307 -10.79 6.25 -16.74
N ASP A 308 -10.15 6.97 -15.81
CA ASP A 308 -8.93 6.50 -15.14
C ASP A 308 -9.19 5.29 -14.23
N VAL A 309 -10.34 5.24 -13.54
CA VAL A 309 -10.75 4.08 -12.75
C VAL A 309 -10.93 2.85 -13.65
N ILE A 310 -11.58 3.02 -14.80
CA ILE A 310 -11.77 1.94 -15.78
C ILE A 310 -10.42 1.46 -16.34
N LYS A 311 -9.49 2.38 -16.67
CA LYS A 311 -8.12 2.04 -17.09
C LYS A 311 -7.37 1.24 -16.04
N MET A 312 -7.40 1.69 -14.78
CA MET A 312 -6.75 0.99 -13.67
C MET A 312 -7.34 -0.40 -13.42
N LEU A 313 -8.66 -0.55 -13.47
CA LEU A 313 -9.33 -1.86 -13.43
C LEU A 313 -8.87 -2.75 -14.58
N SER A 314 -8.57 -2.14 -15.73
CA SER A 314 -8.04 -2.78 -16.93
C SER A 314 -6.52 -3.01 -16.90
N GLY A 315 -5.89 -2.94 -15.72
CA GLY A 315 -4.48 -3.21 -15.49
C GLY A 315 -3.52 -2.10 -15.94
N GLU A 316 -4.04 -0.96 -16.38
CA GLU A 316 -3.21 0.17 -16.83
C GLU A 316 -2.79 1.07 -15.67
N SER A 317 -1.74 1.85 -15.91
CA SER A 317 -1.33 2.94 -15.02
C SER A 317 -1.89 4.26 -15.54
N VAL A 318 -2.20 5.18 -14.64
CA VAL A 318 -2.76 6.50 -14.96
C VAL A 318 -1.90 7.60 -14.36
N ASP A 319 -1.77 8.72 -15.05
CA ASP A 319 -1.02 9.87 -14.54
C ASP A 319 -1.65 10.43 -13.26
N VAL A 320 -0.80 10.74 -12.27
CA VAL A 320 -1.24 11.34 -11.02
C VAL A 320 -0.28 12.41 -10.52
N ASN A 321 -0.79 13.61 -10.27
CA ASN A 321 -0.01 14.65 -9.64
C ASN A 321 -0.14 14.63 -8.11
N VAL A 322 0.80 13.95 -7.45
CA VAL A 322 0.83 13.82 -5.99
C VAL A 322 1.26 15.09 -5.23
N THR A 323 1.64 16.16 -5.92
CA THR A 323 2.23 17.35 -5.28
C THR A 323 1.20 18.26 -4.62
N ARG A 324 -0.05 18.27 -5.10
CA ARG A 324 -1.09 19.21 -4.68
C ARG A 324 -1.88 18.75 -3.45
N TYR A 325 -1.95 17.44 -3.22
CA TYR A 325 -2.67 16.90 -2.09
C TYR A 325 -2.09 17.42 -0.76
N THR A 326 -2.98 17.89 0.11
CA THR A 326 -2.64 18.50 1.40
C THR A 326 -2.63 17.51 2.56
N ASN A 327 -2.74 16.20 2.27
CA ASN A 327 -2.77 15.13 3.28
C ASN A 327 -4.00 15.22 4.21
N THR A 328 -5.13 15.73 3.70
CA THR A 328 -6.40 15.90 4.42
C THR A 328 -7.42 14.82 4.05
N MET A 329 -8.28 14.44 5.00
CA MET A 329 -9.38 13.49 4.76
C MET A 329 -10.59 14.11 4.06
N THR A 330 -10.59 15.42 3.87
CA THR A 330 -11.67 16.22 3.31
C THR A 330 -11.09 17.31 2.41
N GLY A 331 -11.96 17.99 1.65
CA GLY A 331 -11.53 19.10 0.80
C GLY A 331 -10.76 18.66 -0.44
N PHE A 332 -11.01 17.46 -0.95
CA PHE A 332 -10.46 17.01 -2.24
C PHE A 332 -10.93 17.94 -3.36
N LEU A 333 -10.00 18.40 -4.20
CA LEU A 333 -10.29 19.36 -5.28
C LEU A 333 -10.19 18.71 -6.66
N SER A 334 -9.63 17.51 -6.75
CA SER A 334 -9.34 16.83 -8.01
C SER A 334 -9.26 15.31 -7.86
N LYS A 335 -9.28 14.59 -9.00
CA LYS A 335 -9.00 13.14 -9.04
C LYS A 335 -7.61 12.82 -8.50
N ASP A 336 -6.64 13.70 -8.70
CA ASP A 336 -5.26 13.51 -8.24
C ASP A 336 -5.18 13.52 -6.71
N ASP A 337 -5.96 14.37 -6.04
CA ASP A 337 -6.04 14.37 -4.57
C ASP A 337 -6.64 13.05 -4.06
N ALA A 338 -7.72 12.59 -4.70
CA ALA A 338 -8.36 11.33 -4.35
C ALA A 338 -7.43 10.12 -4.56
N PHE A 339 -6.72 10.07 -5.70
CA PHE A 339 -5.75 9.01 -5.99
C PHE A 339 -4.55 9.09 -5.05
N THR A 340 -4.03 10.28 -4.74
CA THR A 340 -2.92 10.44 -3.79
C THR A 340 -3.30 9.95 -2.39
N TYR A 341 -4.51 10.23 -1.94
CA TYR A 341 -5.02 9.66 -0.70
C TYR A 341 -5.09 8.12 -0.75
N LEU A 342 -5.63 7.55 -1.82
CA LEU A 342 -5.69 6.09 -2.00
C LEU A 342 -4.29 5.43 -2.09
N LEU A 343 -3.27 6.15 -2.59
CA LEU A 343 -1.86 5.70 -2.54
C LEU A 343 -1.40 5.55 -1.09
N HIS A 344 -1.62 6.55 -0.23
CA HIS A 344 -1.25 6.49 1.20
C HIS A 344 -1.96 5.38 1.96
N LEU A 345 -3.18 5.02 1.55
CA LEU A 345 -3.92 3.90 2.13
C LEU A 345 -3.51 2.53 1.58
N GLY A 346 -2.68 2.48 0.54
CA GLY A 346 -2.25 1.25 -0.11
C GLY A 346 -3.25 0.68 -1.12
N TYR A 347 -4.33 1.39 -1.46
CA TYR A 347 -5.29 0.93 -2.49
C TYR A 347 -4.80 1.19 -3.91
N LEU A 348 -3.75 2.00 -4.05
CA LEU A 348 -2.99 2.18 -5.27
C LEU A 348 -1.50 2.05 -4.96
N SER A 349 -0.71 1.75 -5.99
CA SER A 349 0.75 1.84 -5.97
C SER A 349 1.21 3.04 -6.79
N TYR A 350 2.33 3.65 -6.40
CA TYR A 350 2.91 4.80 -7.09
C TYR A 350 4.17 4.38 -7.86
N ASP A 351 4.29 4.80 -9.12
CA ASP A 351 5.55 4.83 -9.84
C ASP A 351 6.09 6.25 -9.86
N ARG A 352 7.19 6.48 -9.14
CA ARG A 352 7.79 7.82 -9.01
C ARG A 352 8.47 8.30 -10.29
N ASN A 353 8.98 7.39 -11.11
CA ASN A 353 9.70 7.74 -12.33
C ASN A 353 8.72 8.18 -13.40
N GLU A 354 7.66 7.39 -13.59
CA GLU A 354 6.61 7.67 -14.57
C GLU A 354 5.55 8.67 -14.04
N LYS A 355 5.52 8.90 -12.72
CA LYS A 355 4.50 9.71 -12.02
C LYS A 355 3.08 9.20 -12.25
N THR A 356 2.93 7.87 -12.28
CA THR A 356 1.66 7.20 -12.48
C THR A 356 1.25 6.40 -11.25
N CYS A 357 -0.04 6.08 -11.15
CA CYS A 357 -0.56 5.10 -10.19
C CYS A 357 -1.29 3.96 -10.88
N ARG A 358 -1.37 2.82 -10.18
CA ARG A 358 -2.14 1.64 -10.61
C ARG A 358 -2.64 0.83 -9.42
N ILE A 359 -3.61 -0.04 -9.66
CA ILE A 359 -4.01 -1.09 -8.70
C ILE A 359 -2.84 -2.08 -8.57
N PRO A 360 -2.31 -2.32 -7.34
CA PRO A 360 -1.04 -3.01 -7.16
C PRO A 360 -1.10 -4.51 -7.47
N ASN A 361 -2.12 -5.20 -6.99
CA ASN A 361 -2.14 -6.65 -6.93
C ASN A 361 -3.57 -7.20 -6.94
N LYS A 362 -3.71 -8.52 -7.03
CA LYS A 362 -5.01 -9.19 -7.09
C LYS A 362 -5.87 -8.95 -5.84
N GLU A 363 -5.27 -8.93 -4.65
CA GLU A 363 -5.99 -8.66 -3.41
C GLU A 363 -6.71 -7.30 -3.44
N VAL A 364 -5.98 -6.24 -3.81
CA VAL A 364 -6.52 -4.89 -3.89
C VAL A 364 -7.45 -4.72 -5.09
N HIS A 365 -7.19 -5.43 -6.20
CA HIS A 365 -8.07 -5.42 -7.36
C HIS A 365 -9.50 -5.88 -7.04
N LEU A 366 -9.65 -6.93 -6.22
CA LEU A 366 -10.96 -7.38 -5.73
C LEU A 366 -11.69 -6.32 -4.89
N GLU A 367 -10.97 -5.48 -4.15
CA GLU A 367 -11.56 -4.36 -3.40
C GLU A 367 -12.07 -3.27 -4.35
N TRP A 368 -11.37 -3.02 -5.46
CA TRP A 368 -11.81 -2.10 -6.50
C TRP A 368 -13.04 -2.63 -7.25
N GLU A 369 -13.08 -3.92 -7.59
CA GLU A 369 -14.28 -4.57 -8.16
C GLU A 369 -15.49 -4.41 -7.23
N SER A 370 -15.28 -4.63 -5.93
CA SER A 370 -16.33 -4.44 -4.92
C SER A 370 -16.78 -2.98 -4.83
N ALA A 371 -15.84 -2.03 -4.86
CA ALA A 371 -16.13 -0.59 -4.77
C ALA A 371 -16.94 -0.08 -5.97
N VAL A 372 -16.65 -0.53 -7.19
CA VAL A 372 -17.43 -0.12 -8.37
C VAL A 372 -18.81 -0.79 -8.43
N SER A 373 -18.96 -1.98 -7.85
CA SER A 373 -20.23 -2.71 -7.85
C SER A 373 -21.37 -2.03 -7.09
N VAL A 374 -21.05 -1.08 -6.20
CA VAL A 374 -22.02 -0.36 -5.37
C VAL A 374 -22.31 1.07 -5.85
N ILE A 375 -21.74 1.49 -6.99
CA ILE A 375 -21.91 2.84 -7.54
C ILE A 375 -22.63 2.75 -8.88
N ASP A 376 -23.81 3.37 -8.98
CA ASP A 376 -24.66 3.34 -10.18
C ASP A 376 -23.93 3.81 -11.45
N GLU A 377 -23.05 4.81 -11.31
CA GLU A 377 -22.22 5.37 -12.39
C GLU A 377 -21.30 4.32 -13.04
N TYR A 378 -20.94 3.27 -12.29
CA TYR A 378 -20.13 2.14 -12.72
C TYR A 378 -20.94 0.85 -12.91
N SER A 379 -22.28 0.89 -12.86
CA SER A 379 -23.15 -0.28 -13.01
C SER A 379 -22.89 -1.07 -14.30
N VAL A 380 -22.48 -0.36 -15.35
CA VAL A 380 -22.08 -0.94 -16.63
C VAL A 380 -20.75 -1.69 -16.53
N THR A 381 -19.73 -1.06 -15.94
CA THR A 381 -18.42 -1.68 -15.66
C THR A 381 -18.59 -2.92 -14.79
N ASP A 382 -19.42 -2.86 -13.75
CA ASP A 382 -19.75 -3.99 -12.88
C ASP A 382 -20.39 -5.16 -13.65
N ARG A 383 -21.31 -4.88 -14.58
CA ARG A 383 -21.88 -5.93 -15.45
C ARG A 383 -20.82 -6.60 -16.31
N ILE A 384 -19.88 -5.84 -16.90
CA ILE A 384 -18.78 -6.40 -17.70
C ILE A 384 -17.92 -7.31 -16.82
N ILE A 385 -17.54 -6.84 -15.62
CA ILE A 385 -16.75 -7.62 -14.66
C ILE A 385 -17.49 -8.92 -14.31
N LYS A 386 -18.79 -8.87 -14.00
CA LYS A 386 -19.61 -10.06 -13.68
C LYS A 386 -19.74 -11.04 -14.86
N SER A 387 -19.86 -10.52 -16.08
CA SER A 387 -19.97 -11.32 -17.31
C SER A 387 -18.65 -11.91 -17.78
N SER A 388 -17.50 -11.36 -17.35
CA SER A 388 -16.17 -11.77 -17.83
C SER A 388 -15.86 -13.26 -17.63
N LYS A 389 -16.35 -13.87 -16.55
CA LYS A 389 -16.24 -15.32 -16.31
C LYS A 389 -16.96 -16.13 -17.39
N HIS A 390 -18.14 -15.67 -17.81
CA HIS A 390 -18.90 -16.31 -18.88
C HIS A 390 -18.17 -16.18 -20.21
N LEU A 391 -17.69 -14.97 -20.54
CA LEU A 391 -16.92 -14.72 -21.78
C LEU A 391 -15.69 -15.64 -21.89
N LEU A 392 -14.89 -15.74 -20.83
CA LEU A 392 -13.74 -16.65 -20.81
C LEU A 392 -14.16 -18.11 -21.02
N ALA A 393 -15.26 -18.54 -20.41
CA ALA A 393 -15.77 -19.90 -20.58
C ALA A 393 -16.21 -20.20 -22.01
N GLN A 394 -16.83 -19.24 -22.72
CA GLN A 394 -17.21 -19.40 -24.13
C GLN A 394 -16.01 -19.42 -25.06
N THR A 395 -15.02 -18.58 -24.78
CA THR A 395 -13.74 -18.55 -25.51
C THR A 395 -13.05 -19.91 -25.46
N LEU A 396 -12.99 -20.52 -24.27
CA LEU A 396 -12.41 -21.85 -24.07
C LEU A 396 -13.21 -22.99 -24.73
N LYS A 397 -14.49 -22.76 -25.04
CA LYS A 397 -15.35 -23.68 -25.80
C LYS A 397 -15.28 -23.44 -27.31
N LEU A 398 -14.46 -22.49 -27.76
CA LEU A 398 -14.36 -22.07 -29.16
C LEU A 398 -15.66 -21.49 -29.74
N ASP A 399 -16.55 -20.97 -28.88
CA ASP A 399 -17.81 -20.36 -29.30
C ASP A 399 -17.59 -18.90 -29.72
N ALA A 400 -17.11 -18.73 -30.96
CA ALA A 400 -16.73 -17.43 -31.50
C ALA A 400 -17.93 -16.45 -31.57
N ASP A 401 -19.12 -16.93 -31.88
CA ASP A 401 -20.33 -16.09 -31.94
C ASP A 401 -20.72 -15.55 -30.55
N ALA A 402 -20.65 -16.40 -29.51
CA ALA A 402 -20.88 -15.96 -28.14
C ALA A 402 -19.81 -14.96 -27.66
N VAL A 403 -18.55 -15.14 -28.08
CA VAL A 403 -17.46 -14.18 -27.79
C VAL A 403 -17.72 -12.84 -28.45
N ALA A 404 -18.07 -12.82 -29.75
CA ALA A 404 -18.39 -11.59 -30.48
C ALA A 404 -19.54 -10.82 -29.80
N LYS A 405 -20.63 -11.53 -29.45
CA LYS A 405 -21.77 -10.93 -28.75
C LYS A 405 -21.39 -10.36 -27.37
N SER A 406 -20.57 -11.07 -26.61
CA SER A 406 -20.11 -10.60 -25.29
C SER A 406 -19.21 -9.36 -25.39
N LEU A 407 -18.41 -9.28 -26.46
CA LEU A 407 -17.58 -8.11 -26.75
C LEU A 407 -18.42 -6.92 -27.24
N ASP A 408 -19.51 -7.15 -27.98
CA ASP A 408 -20.47 -6.08 -28.34
C ASP A 408 -21.07 -5.42 -27.11
N GLU A 409 -21.56 -6.23 -26.17
CA GLU A 409 -22.08 -5.74 -24.90
C GLU A 409 -21.00 -4.92 -24.18
N SER A 410 -19.77 -5.42 -24.11
CA SER A 410 -18.68 -4.73 -23.40
C SER A 410 -18.20 -3.45 -24.10
N HIS A 411 -18.13 -3.44 -25.43
CA HIS A 411 -17.61 -2.32 -26.21
C HIS A 411 -18.58 -1.15 -26.30
N ILE A 412 -19.89 -1.39 -26.52
CA ILE A 412 -20.93 -0.34 -26.48
C ILE A 412 -20.85 0.44 -25.16
N HIS A 413 -20.50 -0.26 -24.11
CA HIS A 413 -20.44 0.22 -22.75
C HIS A 413 -19.16 1.02 -22.44
N VAL A 414 -17.99 0.52 -22.84
CA VAL A 414 -16.70 1.23 -22.67
C VAL A 414 -16.62 2.48 -23.56
N THR A 415 -17.19 2.45 -24.77
CA THR A 415 -17.16 3.57 -25.72
C THR A 415 -18.19 4.68 -25.48
N SER A 416 -19.15 4.47 -24.57
CA SER A 416 -20.17 5.48 -24.23
C SER A 416 -19.60 6.68 -23.44
N ASN A 417 -18.41 6.53 -22.87
CA ASN A 417 -17.59 7.62 -22.33
C ASN A 417 -16.78 8.28 -23.48
N ARG A 418 -17.46 9.18 -24.21
CA ARG A 418 -17.08 10.20 -25.21
C ARG A 418 -15.68 10.37 -25.85
N SER A 419 -14.65 9.55 -25.70
CA SER A 419 -13.35 9.80 -26.37
C SER A 419 -12.49 8.56 -26.59
N TYR A 420 -12.94 7.54 -27.32
CA TYR A 420 -12.09 6.38 -27.58
C TYR A 420 -12.40 5.68 -28.91
N ASN A 421 -11.89 6.26 -30.00
CA ASN A 421 -11.87 5.64 -31.34
C ASN A 421 -10.43 5.35 -31.79
N ASN A 422 -9.59 4.79 -30.91
CA ASN A 422 -8.24 4.30 -31.23
C ASN A 422 -8.06 2.83 -30.76
N GLU A 423 -6.99 2.19 -31.26
CA GLU A 423 -6.69 0.77 -31.05
C GLU A 423 -6.44 0.44 -29.57
N ASP A 424 -5.79 1.33 -28.84
CA ASP A 424 -5.56 1.23 -27.38
C ASP A 424 -6.86 1.02 -26.60
N ALA A 425 -7.92 1.76 -26.93
CA ALA A 425 -9.19 1.63 -26.25
C ALA A 425 -9.84 0.27 -26.44
N LEU A 426 -9.68 -0.30 -27.64
CA LEU A 426 -10.21 -1.61 -27.96
C LEU A 426 -9.45 -2.68 -27.16
N GLN A 427 -8.12 -2.53 -27.02
CA GLN A 427 -7.32 -3.39 -26.14
C GLN A 427 -7.74 -3.27 -24.67
N SER A 428 -7.99 -2.06 -24.15
CA SER A 428 -8.50 -1.85 -22.78
C SER A 428 -9.88 -2.49 -22.58
N ALA A 429 -10.79 -2.33 -23.56
CA ALA A 429 -12.13 -2.93 -23.53
C ALA A 429 -12.04 -4.47 -23.52
N VAL A 430 -11.18 -5.06 -24.35
CA VAL A 430 -10.93 -6.51 -24.34
C VAL A 430 -10.39 -6.94 -22.99
N TYR A 431 -9.38 -6.25 -22.45
CA TYR A 431 -8.83 -6.60 -21.15
C TYR A 431 -9.91 -6.59 -20.05
N LEU A 432 -10.70 -5.51 -19.95
CA LEU A 432 -11.78 -5.41 -18.98
C LEU A 432 -12.83 -6.51 -19.16
N SER A 433 -13.16 -6.83 -20.41
CA SER A 433 -14.11 -7.91 -20.75
C SER A 433 -13.61 -9.27 -20.28
N TYR A 434 -12.29 -9.48 -20.29
CA TYR A 434 -11.63 -10.70 -19.83
C TYR A 434 -11.07 -10.58 -18.42
N ILE A 435 -11.52 -9.64 -17.58
CA ILE A 435 -10.89 -9.39 -16.27
C ILE A 435 -10.81 -10.65 -15.39
N TYR A 436 -11.82 -11.52 -15.43
CA TYR A 436 -11.81 -12.80 -14.71
C TYR A 436 -10.65 -13.72 -15.12
N ALA A 437 -10.09 -13.56 -16.33
CA ALA A 437 -8.93 -14.31 -16.80
C ALA A 437 -7.68 -14.07 -15.94
N LEU A 438 -7.58 -12.96 -15.18
CA LEU A 438 -6.50 -12.73 -14.21
C LEU A 438 -6.41 -13.83 -13.12
N ASN A 439 -7.48 -14.60 -12.92
CA ASN A 439 -7.45 -15.76 -12.03
C ASN A 439 -6.68 -16.97 -12.57
N LYS A 440 -6.37 -16.98 -13.87
CA LYS A 440 -5.80 -18.13 -14.57
C LYS A 440 -4.65 -17.78 -15.52
N TYR A 441 -4.54 -16.51 -15.91
CA TYR A 441 -3.64 -16.01 -16.94
C TYR A 441 -2.84 -14.80 -16.48
N THR A 442 -1.59 -14.73 -16.89
CA THR A 442 -0.84 -13.48 -17.04
C THR A 442 -1.25 -12.86 -18.37
N ILE A 443 -1.72 -11.62 -18.34
CA ILE A 443 -2.18 -10.89 -19.52
C ILE A 443 -1.12 -9.86 -19.91
N ILE A 444 -0.70 -9.87 -21.17
CA ILE A 444 0.33 -8.96 -21.71
C ILE A 444 -0.28 -8.24 -22.92
N LYS A 445 -0.37 -6.91 -22.83
CA LYS A 445 -0.74 -6.03 -23.95
C LYS A 445 0.50 -5.72 -24.79
N GLU A 446 0.32 -5.58 -26.09
CA GLU A 446 1.37 -5.26 -27.06
C GLU A 446 2.61 -6.16 -26.90
N MET A 447 2.38 -7.47 -26.73
CA MET A 447 3.47 -8.41 -26.46
C MET A 447 4.40 -8.48 -27.68
N THR A 448 5.68 -8.16 -27.46
CA THR A 448 6.74 -8.31 -28.48
C THR A 448 6.86 -9.79 -28.84
N THR A 449 6.46 -10.16 -30.06
CA THR A 449 6.35 -11.56 -30.46
C THR A 449 6.73 -11.79 -31.93
N GLY A 450 7.57 -12.79 -32.20
CA GLY A 450 7.99 -13.14 -33.56
C GLY A 450 8.54 -11.94 -34.35
N LYS A 451 7.81 -11.52 -35.40
CA LYS A 451 8.13 -10.38 -36.30
C LYS A 451 7.24 -9.14 -36.08
N GLY A 452 6.67 -8.97 -34.90
CA GLY A 452 5.79 -7.83 -34.58
C GLY A 452 5.38 -7.78 -33.10
N TYR A 453 4.19 -7.23 -32.86
CA TYR A 453 3.58 -7.10 -31.54
C TYR A 453 2.16 -7.67 -31.62
N ALA A 454 1.81 -8.59 -30.72
CA ALA A 454 0.45 -9.10 -30.60
C ALA A 454 -0.36 -8.17 -29.70
N ASP A 455 -1.61 -7.87 -30.05
CA ASP A 455 -2.43 -6.90 -29.30
C ASP A 455 -2.61 -7.31 -27.84
N VAL A 456 -3.12 -8.51 -27.58
CA VAL A 456 -3.29 -9.03 -26.22
C VAL A 456 -2.99 -10.52 -26.16
N VAL A 457 -2.10 -10.92 -25.25
CA VAL A 457 -1.73 -12.32 -25.04
C VAL A 457 -2.04 -12.76 -23.61
N PHE A 458 -2.70 -13.90 -23.48
CA PHE A 458 -3.07 -14.54 -22.23
C PHE A 458 -2.23 -15.80 -22.05
N ILE A 459 -1.27 -15.76 -21.12
CA ILE A 459 -0.38 -16.88 -20.81
C ILE A 459 -0.87 -17.55 -19.53
N PRO A 460 -1.31 -18.81 -19.57
CA PRO A 460 -1.88 -19.46 -18.40
C PRO A 460 -0.79 -19.85 -17.42
N PHE A 461 -1.02 -19.58 -16.14
CA PHE A 461 -0.19 -20.06 -15.04
C PHE A 461 -0.83 -21.24 -14.29
N VAL A 462 -2.06 -21.60 -14.65
CA VAL A 462 -2.71 -22.86 -14.24
C VAL A 462 -2.55 -23.91 -15.34
N PRO A 463 -2.42 -25.20 -15.00
CA PRO A 463 -2.24 -26.26 -15.98
C PRO A 463 -3.52 -26.48 -16.83
N ASP A 464 -3.34 -27.17 -17.95
CA ASP A 464 -4.42 -27.75 -18.79
C ASP A 464 -5.44 -26.77 -19.38
N ILE A 465 -5.07 -25.50 -19.54
CA ILE A 465 -5.83 -24.51 -20.31
C ILE A 465 -4.93 -23.87 -21.39
N PRO A 466 -5.48 -23.51 -22.56
CA PRO A 466 -4.70 -23.00 -23.68
C PRO A 466 -4.25 -21.55 -23.46
N ALA A 467 -3.07 -21.17 -23.98
CA ALA A 467 -2.74 -19.76 -24.11
C ALA A 467 -3.57 -19.12 -25.24
N MET A 468 -3.90 -17.83 -25.09
CA MET A 468 -4.74 -17.12 -26.05
C MET A 468 -3.96 -15.95 -26.64
N ILE A 469 -3.96 -15.83 -27.96
CA ILE A 469 -3.42 -14.67 -28.70
C ILE A 469 -4.62 -13.99 -29.35
N ILE A 470 -4.93 -12.79 -28.89
CA ILE A 470 -6.00 -11.96 -29.44
C ILE A 470 -5.37 -10.91 -30.35
N GLU A 471 -5.85 -10.85 -31.59
CA GLU A 471 -5.52 -9.81 -32.55
C GLU A 471 -6.78 -9.07 -32.96
N LEU A 472 -6.70 -7.75 -32.93
CA LEU A 472 -7.79 -6.83 -33.15
C LEU A 472 -7.69 -6.19 -34.55
N LYS A 473 -8.86 -5.94 -35.15
CA LYS A 473 -9.01 -5.22 -36.41
C LYS A 473 -10.16 -4.23 -36.31
N ARG A 474 -10.00 -3.09 -36.97
CA ARG A 474 -11.05 -2.07 -37.14
C ARG A 474 -11.38 -1.97 -38.62
N ASN A 475 -12.67 -2.13 -38.96
CA ASN A 475 -13.18 -2.13 -40.34
C ASN A 475 -12.42 -3.09 -41.28
N GLY A 476 -11.91 -4.20 -40.75
CA GLY A 476 -11.18 -5.24 -41.48
C GLY A 476 -11.98 -6.55 -41.51
N SER A 477 -11.28 -7.67 -41.31
CA SER A 477 -11.91 -8.99 -41.17
C SER A 477 -11.21 -9.85 -40.11
N THR A 478 -11.92 -10.82 -39.54
CA THR A 478 -11.34 -11.78 -38.60
C THR A 478 -10.30 -12.68 -39.27
N GLU A 479 -10.46 -13.00 -40.57
CA GLU A 479 -9.42 -13.68 -41.36
C GLU A 479 -8.12 -12.89 -41.42
N SER A 480 -8.19 -11.57 -41.61
CA SER A 480 -6.99 -10.73 -41.67
C SER A 480 -6.24 -10.73 -40.33
N ALA A 481 -6.97 -10.73 -39.20
CA ALA A 481 -6.39 -10.83 -37.86
C ALA A 481 -5.69 -12.19 -37.65
N LEU A 482 -6.35 -13.30 -37.98
CA LEU A 482 -5.78 -14.65 -37.85
C LEU A 482 -4.59 -14.88 -38.78
N ASN A 483 -4.62 -14.30 -39.99
CA ASN A 483 -3.48 -14.34 -40.90
C ASN A 483 -2.30 -13.56 -40.34
N GLN A 484 -2.54 -12.39 -39.73
CA GLN A 484 -1.48 -11.62 -39.08
C GLN A 484 -0.81 -12.40 -37.96
N ILE A 485 -1.57 -13.08 -37.08
CA ILE A 485 -1.01 -13.94 -36.03
C ILE A 485 -0.06 -15.00 -36.62
N ARG A 486 -0.47 -15.64 -37.72
CA ARG A 486 0.32 -16.68 -38.41
C ARG A 486 1.57 -16.12 -39.10
N GLU A 487 1.43 -15.07 -39.89
CA GLU A 487 2.50 -14.48 -40.69
C GLU A 487 3.59 -13.85 -39.81
N LYS A 488 3.17 -13.19 -38.73
CA LYS A 488 4.07 -12.57 -37.76
C LYS A 488 4.65 -13.58 -36.77
N LYS A 489 4.12 -14.80 -36.75
CA LYS A 489 4.54 -15.91 -35.89
C LYS A 489 4.56 -15.53 -34.41
N TYR A 490 3.47 -14.95 -33.92
CA TYR A 490 3.39 -14.49 -32.52
C TYR A 490 3.57 -15.63 -31.49
N PHE A 491 3.36 -16.88 -31.92
CA PHE A 491 3.60 -18.08 -31.13
C PHE A 491 5.09 -18.44 -30.96
N ASP A 492 6.01 -17.91 -31.78
CA ASP A 492 7.46 -18.24 -31.69
C ASP A 492 8.06 -17.79 -30.35
N SER A 493 7.62 -16.65 -29.82
CA SER A 493 8.00 -16.16 -28.48
C SER A 493 7.41 -16.99 -27.33
N MET A 494 6.49 -17.90 -27.63
CA MET A 494 5.91 -18.85 -26.69
C MET A 494 6.46 -20.27 -26.87
N ALA A 495 7.63 -20.45 -27.52
CA ALA A 495 8.23 -21.77 -27.77
C ALA A 495 8.45 -22.65 -26.52
N HIS A 496 8.50 -22.06 -25.32
CA HIS A 496 8.59 -22.79 -24.05
C HIS A 496 7.23 -23.30 -23.53
N TYR A 497 6.13 -22.76 -24.05
CA TYR A 497 4.78 -23.21 -23.73
C TYR A 497 4.46 -24.47 -24.56
N LYS A 498 4.08 -25.55 -23.87
CA LYS A 498 3.79 -26.86 -24.48
C LYS A 498 2.30 -27.20 -24.52
N GLY A 499 1.44 -26.22 -24.25
CA GLY A 499 -0.01 -26.41 -24.28
C GLY A 499 -0.63 -25.98 -25.61
N ASN A 500 -1.95 -26.10 -25.70
CA ASN A 500 -2.72 -25.66 -26.86
C ASN A 500 -2.71 -24.13 -26.97
N LEU A 501 -2.73 -23.62 -28.20
CA LEU A 501 -2.86 -22.19 -28.48
C LEU A 501 -4.23 -21.90 -29.10
N LEU A 502 -4.86 -20.82 -28.65
CA LEU A 502 -6.03 -20.23 -29.32
C LEU A 502 -5.62 -18.94 -30.00
N PHE A 503 -5.79 -18.90 -31.33
CA PHE A 503 -5.72 -17.65 -32.09
C PHE A 503 -7.11 -17.07 -32.19
N ILE A 504 -7.28 -15.85 -31.72
CA ILE A 504 -8.57 -15.18 -31.61
C ILE A 504 -8.49 -13.91 -32.46
N GLY A 505 -9.11 -13.93 -33.63
CA GLY A 505 -9.23 -12.77 -34.48
C GLY A 505 -10.54 -12.05 -34.19
N VAL A 506 -10.47 -10.81 -33.73
CA VAL A 506 -11.63 -9.96 -33.45
C VAL A 506 -11.64 -8.78 -34.40
N ASN A 507 -12.76 -8.51 -35.05
CA ASN A 507 -12.94 -7.34 -35.90
C ASN A 507 -14.14 -6.52 -35.46
N TYR A 508 -13.93 -5.21 -35.30
CA TYR A 508 -14.99 -4.22 -35.03
C TYR A 508 -15.34 -3.45 -36.30
N ASP A 509 -16.62 -3.46 -36.69
CA ASP A 509 -17.15 -2.64 -37.79
C ASP A 509 -17.82 -1.38 -37.23
N GLU A 510 -17.32 -0.20 -37.61
CA GLU A 510 -17.82 1.09 -37.10
C GLU A 510 -19.18 1.49 -37.65
N LYS A 511 -19.56 0.97 -38.83
CA LYS A 511 -20.83 1.30 -39.48
C LYS A 511 -21.97 0.54 -38.82
N SER A 512 -21.80 -0.76 -38.61
CA SER A 512 -22.78 -1.59 -37.90
C SER A 512 -22.64 -1.50 -36.37
N LYS A 513 -21.48 -1.06 -35.88
CA LYS A 513 -21.09 -1.03 -34.46
C LYS A 513 -21.12 -2.42 -33.81
N THR A 514 -20.67 -3.43 -34.55
CA THR A 514 -20.69 -4.84 -34.11
C THR A 514 -19.31 -5.48 -34.22
N HIS A 515 -19.04 -6.42 -33.32
CA HIS A 515 -17.88 -7.29 -33.34
C HIS A 515 -18.18 -8.56 -34.11
N THR A 516 -17.14 -9.06 -34.77
CA THR A 516 -17.09 -10.40 -35.34
C THR A 516 -15.86 -11.09 -34.75
N CYS A 517 -15.96 -12.38 -34.47
CA CYS A 517 -14.88 -13.14 -33.86
C CYS A 517 -14.69 -14.45 -34.62
N LYS A 518 -13.44 -14.90 -34.71
CA LYS A 518 -13.10 -16.23 -35.20
C LYS A 518 -11.98 -16.79 -34.34
N ILE A 519 -12.14 -18.05 -33.91
CA ILE A 519 -11.20 -18.73 -33.02
C ILE A 519 -10.64 -19.94 -33.75
N GLU A 520 -9.31 -20.02 -33.86
CA GLU A 520 -8.58 -21.17 -34.38
C GLU A 520 -7.77 -21.81 -33.25
N GLN A 521 -7.88 -23.13 -33.10
CA GLN A 521 -7.04 -23.88 -32.17
C GLN A 521 -5.82 -24.43 -32.91
N MET A 522 -4.64 -24.15 -32.38
CA MET A 522 -3.38 -24.77 -32.80
C MET A 522 -2.91 -25.73 -31.71
N ILE A 523 -2.75 -26.99 -32.08
CA ILE A 523 -2.17 -28.03 -31.23
C ILE A 523 -0.67 -28.04 -31.52
N MET A 524 0.13 -27.82 -30.48
CA MET A 524 1.60 -27.83 -30.55
C MET A 524 2.20 -29.22 -30.39
#